data_AF-A0AAV0WBY7-F1
#
_entry.id   AF-A0AAV0WBY7-F1
#
_cell.length_a   1.000
_cell.length_b   1.000
_cell.length_c   1.000
_cell.angle_alpha   90.00
_cell.angle_beta   90.00
_cell.angle_gamma   90.00
#
_symmetry.space_group_name_H-M   'P 1'
#
loop_
_entity.id
_entity.type
_entity.pdbx_description
1 polymer ?
#
loop_
_entity_poly.entity_id
_entity_poly.type
_entity_poly.pdbx_seq_one_letter_code
_entity_poly.pdbx_strand_id
1 'polypeptide(L)'
;MGSIDKTDMLLSSVECVRKTSKWYKKIFFHLIDLSILNAFSAFKTVTGQNMPVANFQLEVIRQLLEKYGGNTVSPRGRPCTKDQPFRLSARHFPSDVKKLESGKVQRRKCIVCTRNNKRKDTMYMCQECDVGLCVTPCFAIYHTKQNYLDIQLF
;
A
#
# COMPACT_ATOMS: atom_id res chain seq x y z
N MET A 1 24.74 -26.22 -21.50
CA MET A 1 23.80 -26.73 -20.48
C MET A 1 23.56 -25.75 -19.34
N GLY A 2 24.55 -25.02 -18.81
CA GLY A 2 24.34 -24.18 -17.61
C GLY A 2 23.55 -22.86 -17.75
N SER A 3 22.92 -22.54 -18.87
CA SER A 3 22.09 -21.33 -18.98
C SER A 3 20.73 -21.48 -18.31
N ILE A 4 20.14 -22.69 -18.41
CA ILE A 4 18.86 -23.04 -17.78
C ILE A 4 19.03 -23.11 -16.26
N ASP A 5 20.12 -23.74 -15.80
CA ASP A 5 20.43 -23.81 -14.36
C ASP A 5 20.64 -22.42 -13.74
N LYS A 6 21.24 -21.49 -14.49
CA LYS A 6 21.41 -20.09 -14.04
C LYS A 6 20.09 -19.36 -13.95
N THR A 7 19.17 -19.58 -14.90
CA THR A 7 17.82 -18.98 -14.81
C THR A 7 17.06 -19.54 -13.62
N ASP A 8 17.11 -20.85 -13.38
CA ASP A 8 16.45 -21.49 -12.23
C ASP A 8 17.05 -21.01 -10.91
N MET A 9 18.39 -20.90 -10.84
CA MET A 9 19.08 -20.35 -9.68
C MET A 9 18.65 -18.89 -9.41
N LEU A 10 18.56 -18.05 -10.43
CA LEU A 10 18.13 -16.67 -10.27
C LEU A 10 16.66 -16.60 -9.81
N LEU A 11 15.77 -17.36 -10.44
CA LEU A 11 14.35 -17.42 -10.10
C LEU A 11 14.13 -17.89 -8.66
N SER A 12 14.89 -18.88 -8.19
CA SER A 12 14.76 -19.42 -6.82
C SER A 12 14.88 -18.34 -5.73
N SER A 13 15.59 -17.25 -6.00
CA SER A 13 15.76 -16.12 -5.07
C SER A 13 14.59 -15.13 -5.06
N VAL A 14 13.75 -15.15 -6.10
CA VAL A 14 12.73 -14.11 -6.38
C VAL A 14 11.37 -14.68 -6.81
N GLU A 15 11.12 -15.96 -6.61
CA GLU A 15 9.88 -16.63 -6.98
C GLU A 15 8.65 -16.04 -6.28
N CYS A 16 7.61 -15.75 -7.06
CA CYS A 16 6.32 -15.29 -6.54
C CYS A 16 5.39 -16.45 -6.15
N VAL A 17 5.73 -17.68 -6.51
CA VAL A 17 4.89 -18.87 -6.30
C VAL A 17 4.69 -19.13 -4.81
N ARG A 18 3.43 -19.25 -4.38
CA ARG A 18 3.04 -19.64 -3.01
C ARG A 18 2.38 -21.01 -2.98
N LYS A 19 2.30 -21.63 -1.80
CA LYS A 19 1.58 -22.91 -1.60
C LYS A 19 0.13 -22.77 -2.08
N THR A 20 -0.25 -23.58 -3.06
CA THR A 20 -1.58 -23.59 -3.68
C THR A 20 -1.96 -25.01 -4.05
N SER A 21 -3.23 -25.38 -3.86
CA SER A 21 -3.80 -26.65 -4.33
C SER A 21 -4.16 -26.61 -5.81
N LYS A 22 -4.33 -25.42 -6.39
CA LYS A 22 -4.68 -25.22 -7.80
C LYS A 22 -3.40 -25.14 -8.65
N TRP A 23 -3.13 -26.15 -9.46
CA TRP A 23 -1.88 -26.30 -10.24
C TRP A 23 -1.66 -25.16 -11.25
N TYR A 24 -2.71 -24.72 -11.94
CA TYR A 24 -2.61 -23.65 -12.96
C TYR A 24 -2.07 -22.33 -12.39
N LYS A 25 -2.29 -22.07 -11.09
CA LYS A 25 -1.75 -20.87 -10.44
C LYS A 25 -0.23 -20.91 -10.37
N LYS A 26 0.38 -22.09 -10.19
CA LYS A 26 1.84 -22.24 -10.19
C LYS A 26 2.41 -21.84 -11.54
N ILE A 27 1.80 -22.33 -12.63
CA ILE A 27 2.23 -21.98 -13.99
C ILE A 27 2.08 -20.47 -14.23
N PHE A 28 0.95 -19.89 -13.86
CA PHE A 28 0.73 -18.45 -14.02
C PHE A 28 1.79 -17.60 -13.29
N PHE A 29 2.07 -17.90 -12.02
CA PHE A 29 3.11 -17.16 -11.27
C PHE A 29 4.51 -17.40 -11.84
N HIS A 30 4.82 -18.62 -12.28
CA HIS A 30 6.10 -18.90 -12.93
C HIS A 30 6.26 -18.12 -14.25
N LEU A 31 5.20 -17.98 -15.04
CA LEU A 31 5.22 -17.13 -16.25
C LEU A 31 5.47 -15.65 -15.91
N ILE A 32 4.91 -15.15 -14.80
CA ILE A 32 5.20 -13.80 -14.33
C ILE A 32 6.68 -13.67 -13.95
N ASP A 33 7.22 -14.61 -13.17
CA ASP A 33 8.63 -14.56 -12.73
C ASP A 33 9.59 -14.59 -13.93
N LEU A 34 9.31 -15.44 -14.93
CA LEU A 34 10.05 -15.47 -16.20
C LEU A 34 9.94 -14.15 -16.98
N SER A 35 8.75 -13.55 -17.05
CA SER A 35 8.56 -12.27 -17.74
C SER A 35 9.37 -11.14 -17.11
N ILE A 36 9.45 -11.11 -15.78
CA ILE A 36 10.25 -10.13 -15.03
C ILE A 36 11.74 -10.35 -15.28
N LEU A 37 12.21 -11.60 -15.29
CA LEU A 37 13.60 -11.91 -15.59
C LEU A 37 13.99 -11.52 -17.03
N ASN A 38 13.10 -11.75 -17.99
CA ASN A 38 13.29 -11.31 -19.37
C ASN A 38 13.35 -9.77 -19.48
N ALA A 39 12.46 -9.06 -18.78
CA ALA A 39 12.49 -7.60 -18.71
C ALA A 39 13.78 -7.08 -18.07
N PHE A 40 14.29 -7.75 -17.04
CA PHE A 40 15.57 -7.42 -16.42
C PHE A 40 16.75 -7.61 -17.38
N SER A 41 16.74 -8.69 -18.16
CA SER A 41 17.75 -8.92 -19.21
C SER A 41 17.74 -7.77 -20.23
N ALA A 42 16.55 -7.37 -20.71
CA ALA A 42 16.40 -6.23 -21.62
C ALA A 42 16.84 -4.90 -20.98
N PHE A 43 16.55 -4.68 -19.70
CA PHE A 43 17.01 -3.50 -18.97
C PHE A 43 18.55 -3.43 -18.93
N LYS A 44 19.21 -4.56 -18.65
CA LYS A 44 20.67 -4.65 -18.64
C LYS A 44 21.29 -4.37 -20.00
N THR A 45 20.71 -4.90 -21.08
CA THR A 45 21.23 -4.69 -22.43
C THR A 45 21.06 -3.25 -22.91
N VAL A 46 19.96 -2.58 -22.56
CA VAL A 46 19.68 -1.20 -22.99
C VAL A 46 20.44 -0.17 -22.15
N THR A 47 20.46 -0.32 -20.82
CA THR A 47 21.02 0.70 -19.92
C THR A 47 22.49 0.47 -19.56
N GLY A 48 22.99 -0.77 -19.70
CA GLY A 48 24.32 -1.16 -19.23
C GLY A 48 24.48 -1.11 -17.70
N GLN A 49 23.42 -0.82 -16.94
CA GLN A 49 23.50 -0.69 -15.50
C GLN A 49 23.59 -2.06 -14.83
N ASN A 50 24.48 -2.17 -13.85
CA ASN A 50 24.64 -3.38 -13.07
C ASN A 50 23.86 -3.26 -11.75
N MET A 51 22.57 -3.59 -11.82
CA MET A 51 21.70 -3.63 -10.63
C MET A 51 21.37 -5.08 -10.25
N PRO A 52 21.24 -5.39 -8.94
CA PRO A 52 20.72 -6.68 -8.48
C PRO A 52 19.28 -6.91 -8.98
N VAL A 53 18.93 -8.16 -9.32
CA VAL A 53 17.58 -8.55 -9.78
C VAL A 53 16.51 -8.13 -8.77
N ALA A 54 16.75 -8.32 -7.47
CA ALA A 54 15.81 -7.96 -6.42
C ALA A 54 15.49 -6.45 -6.42
N ASN A 55 16.49 -5.59 -6.63
CA ASN A 55 16.27 -4.14 -6.69
C ASN A 55 15.45 -3.75 -7.92
N PHE A 56 15.68 -4.41 -9.05
CA PHE A 56 14.89 -4.21 -10.26
C PHE A 56 13.42 -4.58 -10.01
N GLN A 57 13.18 -5.73 -9.38
CA GLN A 57 11.82 -6.15 -9.04
C GLN A 57 11.13 -5.19 -8.09
N LEU A 58 11.82 -4.69 -7.07
CA LEU A 58 11.27 -3.70 -6.14
C LEU A 58 10.84 -2.43 -6.86
N GLU A 59 11.65 -1.95 -7.81
CA GLU A 59 11.32 -0.75 -8.57
C GLU A 59 10.13 -0.99 -9.53
N VAL A 60 10.06 -2.16 -10.17
CA VAL A 60 8.89 -2.57 -10.95
C VAL A 60 7.62 -2.60 -10.09
N ILE A 61 7.69 -3.20 -8.89
CA ILE A 61 6.58 -3.24 -7.94
C ILE A 61 6.17 -1.83 -7.53
N ARG A 62 7.14 -0.96 -7.22
CA ARG A 62 6.89 0.44 -6.83
C ARG A 62 6.14 1.19 -7.94
N GLN A 63 6.60 1.09 -9.19
CA GLN A 63 5.98 1.74 -10.34
C GLN A 63 4.58 1.19 -10.64
N LEU A 64 4.36 -0.12 -10.51
CA LEU A 64 3.04 -0.72 -10.65
C LEU A 64 2.07 -0.22 -9.58
N LEU A 65 2.52 -0.14 -8.32
CA LEU A 65 1.70 0.39 -7.23
C LEU A 65 1.44 1.89 -7.36
N GLU A 66 2.39 2.67 -7.85
CA GLU A 66 2.20 4.09 -8.10
C GLU A 66 1.19 4.33 -9.23
N LYS A 67 1.28 3.54 -10.31
CA LYS A 67 0.41 3.67 -11.48
C LYS A 67 -0.99 3.11 -11.28
N TYR A 68 -1.12 2.00 -10.55
CA TYR A 68 -2.37 1.23 -10.43
C TYR A 68 -2.87 1.05 -8.98
N GLY A 69 -2.12 1.50 -7.97
CA GLY A 69 -2.47 1.30 -6.56
C GLY A 69 -3.49 2.30 -6.01
N GLY A 70 -3.83 3.34 -6.76
CA GLY A 70 -4.94 4.24 -6.44
C GLY A 70 -6.29 3.58 -6.73
N ASN A 71 -7.17 3.54 -5.74
CA ASN A 71 -8.58 3.12 -5.81
C ASN A 71 -8.89 1.62 -5.59
N THR A 72 -8.21 0.94 -4.66
CA THR A 72 -8.95 -0.12 -3.95
C THR A 72 -9.90 0.54 -2.96
N VAL A 73 -11.10 0.88 -3.45
CA VAL A 73 -12.24 1.17 -2.57
C VAL A 73 -12.31 -0.02 -1.61
N SER A 74 -12.13 0.25 -0.32
CA SER A 74 -12.20 -0.78 0.72
C SER A 74 -13.41 -1.67 0.43
N PRO A 75 -13.26 -3.02 0.40
CA PRO A 75 -14.40 -3.91 0.28
C PRO A 75 -15.43 -3.46 1.31
N ARG A 76 -16.68 -3.22 0.89
CA ARG A 76 -17.78 -2.93 1.82
C ARG A 76 -17.87 -4.09 2.79
N GLY A 77 -17.40 -3.88 4.02
CA GLY A 77 -17.17 -4.96 4.98
C GLY A 77 -16.29 -4.52 6.16
N ARG A 78 -15.71 -5.49 6.88
CA ARG A 78 -14.89 -5.27 8.09
C ARG A 78 -13.81 -4.23 7.81
N PRO A 79 -13.74 -3.10 8.56
CA PRO A 79 -12.70 -2.12 8.35
C PRO A 79 -11.34 -2.80 8.47
N CYS A 80 -10.52 -2.66 7.43
CA CYS A 80 -9.15 -3.13 7.47
C CYS A 80 -8.44 -2.37 8.59
N THR A 81 -7.95 -3.08 9.60
CA THR A 81 -7.19 -2.45 10.70
C THR A 81 -5.83 -1.94 10.24
N LYS A 82 -5.42 -2.26 9.00
CA LYS A 82 -4.13 -1.85 8.45
C LYS A 82 -4.24 -0.45 7.87
N ASP A 83 -3.30 0.39 8.27
CA ASP A 83 -3.14 1.73 7.74
C ASP A 83 -2.86 1.69 6.23
N GLN A 84 -3.41 2.66 5.50
CA GLN A 84 -3.24 2.72 4.04
C GLN A 84 -1.77 2.94 3.63
N PRO A 85 -1.31 2.33 2.52
CA PRO A 85 0.10 2.35 2.12
C PRO A 85 0.65 3.76 1.86
N PHE A 86 -0.19 4.69 1.40
CA PHE A 86 0.23 6.06 1.05
C PHE A 86 -0.02 7.09 2.16
N ARG A 87 -0.37 6.65 3.38
CA ARG A 87 -0.70 7.58 4.48
C ARG A 87 0.45 8.55 4.82
N LEU A 88 1.70 8.11 4.65
CA LEU A 88 2.93 8.82 5.05
C LEU A 88 3.63 9.55 3.90
N SER A 89 3.31 9.19 2.64
CA SER A 89 4.03 9.68 1.46
C SER A 89 3.21 10.63 0.59
N ALA A 90 1.88 10.52 0.60
CA ALA A 90 1.01 11.38 -0.19
C ALA A 90 0.69 12.72 0.52
N ARG A 91 0.23 13.70 -0.27
CA ARG A 91 -0.21 15.01 0.23
C ARG A 91 -1.68 14.94 0.64
N HIS A 92 -1.91 14.78 1.93
CA HIS A 92 -3.26 14.68 2.50
C HIS A 92 -3.79 16.05 2.94
N PHE A 93 -5.06 16.34 2.64
CA PHE A 93 -5.73 17.57 3.05
C PHE A 93 -7.02 17.27 3.83
N PRO A 94 -7.32 18.02 4.91
CA PRO A 94 -8.59 17.88 5.62
C PRO A 94 -9.76 18.23 4.70
N SER A 95 -10.79 17.38 4.71
CA SER A 95 -12.04 17.60 3.98
C SER A 95 -13.22 17.41 4.91
N ASP A 96 -14.34 18.07 4.64
CA ASP A 96 -15.57 17.86 5.42
C ASP A 96 -16.20 16.50 5.12
N VAL A 97 -16.80 15.89 6.15
CA VAL A 97 -17.64 14.71 5.99
C VAL A 97 -18.93 15.10 5.26
N LYS A 98 -19.34 14.26 4.30
CA LYS A 98 -20.57 14.46 3.52
C LYS A 98 -21.78 14.68 4.44
N LYS A 99 -22.53 15.74 4.19
CA LYS A 99 -23.83 15.99 4.82
C LYS A 99 -24.85 15.03 4.23
N LEU A 100 -25.70 14.46 5.08
CA LEU A 100 -26.84 13.67 4.60
C LEU A 100 -27.92 14.62 4.07
N GLU A 101 -28.78 14.15 3.16
CA GLU A 101 -29.89 14.93 2.60
C GLU A 101 -30.85 15.46 3.67
N SER A 102 -30.90 14.81 4.84
CA SER A 102 -31.65 15.23 6.03
C SER A 102 -31.00 16.38 6.82
N GLY A 103 -29.90 16.98 6.34
CA GLY A 103 -29.18 18.07 7.00
C GLY A 103 -28.34 17.65 8.21
N LYS A 104 -28.46 16.41 8.69
CA LYS A 104 -27.63 15.86 9.77
C LYS A 104 -26.23 15.56 9.26
N VAL A 105 -25.21 16.05 9.96
CA VAL A 105 -23.82 15.73 9.63
C VAL A 105 -23.42 14.42 10.31
N GLN A 106 -23.03 13.44 9.49
CA GLN A 106 -22.55 12.17 9.99
C GLN A 106 -21.13 12.33 10.51
N ARG A 107 -20.99 12.68 11.79
CA ARG A 107 -19.67 12.77 12.43
C ARG A 107 -18.96 11.42 12.38
N ARG A 108 -17.67 11.44 12.08
CA ARG A 108 -16.81 10.25 12.07
C ARG A 108 -15.94 10.23 13.32
N LYS A 109 -15.69 9.05 13.86
CA LYS A 109 -14.77 8.85 15.00
C LYS A 109 -13.34 9.14 14.57
N CYS A 110 -12.60 9.92 15.37
CA CYS A 110 -11.19 10.14 15.13
C CYS A 110 -10.39 8.87 15.46
N ILE A 111 -9.67 8.32 14.48
CA ILE A 111 -8.88 7.08 14.66
C ILE A 111 -7.75 7.28 15.68
N VAL A 112 -7.03 8.41 15.58
CA VAL A 112 -5.91 8.72 16.49
C VAL A 112 -6.39 8.84 17.93
N CYS A 113 -7.50 9.56 18.18
CA CYS A 113 -8.04 9.67 19.53
C CYS A 113 -8.54 8.31 20.06
N THR A 114 -9.24 7.54 19.21
CA THR A 114 -9.80 6.25 19.59
C THR A 114 -8.70 5.27 19.98
N ARG A 115 -7.58 5.25 19.24
CA ARG A 115 -6.40 4.43 19.58
C ARG A 115 -5.73 4.86 20.89
N ASN A 116 -5.85 6.14 21.28
CA ASN A 116 -5.33 6.67 22.55
C ASN A 116 -6.40 6.68 23.67
N ASN A 117 -7.39 5.79 23.60
CA ASN A 117 -8.49 5.65 24.57
C ASN A 117 -9.33 6.93 24.79
N LYS A 118 -9.35 7.86 23.83
CA LYS A 118 -10.15 9.09 23.87
C LYS A 118 -11.26 9.02 22.81
N ARG A 119 -12.52 9.11 23.23
CA ARG A 119 -13.64 9.22 22.28
C ARG A 119 -13.77 10.66 21.79
N LYS A 120 -13.50 10.89 20.50
CA LYS A 120 -13.78 12.16 19.82
C LYS A 120 -14.39 11.91 18.45
N ASP A 121 -15.47 12.62 18.17
CA ASP A 121 -16.17 12.63 16.89
C ASP A 121 -15.83 13.92 16.14
N THR A 122 -15.65 13.81 14.82
CA THR A 122 -15.08 14.86 13.97
C THR A 122 -15.92 15.08 12.74
N MET A 123 -15.93 16.32 12.27
CA MET A 123 -16.59 16.76 11.03
C MET A 123 -15.63 16.68 9.83
N TYR A 124 -14.37 16.35 10.09
CA TYR A 124 -13.30 16.33 9.12
C TYR A 124 -12.83 14.89 8.87
N MET A 125 -12.45 14.64 7.62
CA MET A 125 -11.91 13.38 7.16
C MET A 125 -10.80 13.62 6.15
N CYS A 126 -9.89 12.64 6.01
CA CYS A 126 -9.06 12.55 4.82
C CYS A 126 -9.83 11.73 3.77
N GLN A 127 -10.09 12.30 2.59
CA GLN A 127 -10.81 11.61 1.51
C GLN A 127 -9.98 10.50 0.88
N GLU A 128 -8.68 10.72 0.70
CA GLU A 128 -7.76 9.72 0.15
C GLU A 128 -7.66 8.51 1.08
N CYS A 129 -7.56 8.75 2.40
CA CYS A 129 -7.48 7.69 3.39
C CYS A 129 -8.84 7.13 3.84
N ASP A 130 -9.95 7.79 3.51
CA ASP A 130 -11.31 7.50 3.99
C ASP A 130 -11.41 7.35 5.54
N VAL A 131 -10.68 8.18 6.28
CA VAL A 131 -10.61 8.14 7.76
C VAL A 131 -11.07 9.45 8.39
N GLY A 132 -11.76 9.37 9.54
CA GLY A 132 -12.10 10.54 10.36
C GLY A 132 -10.92 10.98 11.22
N LEU A 133 -10.59 12.27 11.21
CA LEU A 133 -9.45 12.85 11.93
C LEU A 133 -9.79 14.25 12.45
N CYS A 134 -9.31 14.61 13.64
CA CYS A 134 -9.36 15.99 14.12
C CYS A 134 -8.41 16.86 13.28
N VAL A 135 -8.80 18.09 12.93
CA VAL A 135 -7.95 19.04 12.17
C VAL A 135 -6.58 19.19 12.81
N THR A 136 -6.55 19.41 14.13
CA THR A 136 -5.33 19.51 14.91
C THR A 136 -5.47 18.74 16.24
N PRO A 137 -4.43 18.06 16.74
CA PRO A 137 -3.16 17.71 16.08
C PRO A 137 -3.24 16.38 15.29
N CYS A 138 -4.38 15.68 15.33
CA CYS A 138 -4.51 14.30 14.86
C CYS A 138 -4.25 14.13 13.35
N PHE A 139 -4.62 15.12 12.52
CA PHE A 139 -4.39 15.06 11.08
C PHE A 139 -2.90 14.96 10.76
N ALA A 140 -2.09 15.88 11.31
CA ALA A 140 -0.64 15.88 11.13
C ALA A 140 -0.01 14.59 11.66
N ILE A 141 -0.41 14.15 12.86
CA ILE A 141 0.08 12.91 13.47
C ILE A 141 -0.17 11.69 12.58
N TYR A 142 -1.39 11.58 12.05
CA TYR A 142 -1.79 10.43 11.24
C TYR A 142 -1.03 10.38 9.91
N HIS A 143 -0.61 11.52 9.36
CA HIS A 143 0.08 11.56 8.07
C HIS A 143 1.61 11.67 8.18
N THR A 144 2.17 11.88 9.38
CA THR A 144 3.63 12.05 9.55
C THR A 144 4.30 10.97 10.40
N LYS A 145 3.59 10.33 11.34
CA LYS A 145 4.19 9.33 12.25
C LYS A 145 3.80 7.92 11.86
N GLN A 146 4.76 6.98 11.81
CA GLN A 146 4.45 5.56 11.60
C GLN A 146 3.69 4.96 12.80
N ASN A 147 4.10 5.31 14.02
CA ASN A 147 3.45 4.92 15.26
C ASN A 147 2.79 6.15 15.92
N TYR A 148 1.49 6.08 16.15
CA TYR A 148 0.70 7.17 16.74
C TYR A 148 -0.06 6.77 18.02
N LEU A 149 0.33 5.63 18.62
CA LEU A 149 -0.24 5.06 19.85
C LEU A 149 0.25 5.76 21.12
N ASP A 150 1.47 6.32 21.12
CA ASP A 150 2.09 6.90 22.30
C ASP A 150 2.20 8.41 22.20
N ILE A 151 1.06 9.08 22.01
CA ILE A 151 1.04 10.53 22.01
C ILE A 151 0.36 10.97 23.29
N GLN A 152 1.20 11.24 24.30
CA GLN A 152 0.87 12.14 25.40
C GLN A 152 0.49 13.48 24.76
N LEU A 153 -0.80 13.66 24.53
CA LEU A 153 -1.39 14.97 24.28
C LEU A 153 -1.22 15.72 25.60
N PHE A 154 -0.16 16.51 25.70
CA PHE A 154 0.01 17.54 26.72
C PHE A 154 -1.21 18.47 26.73
#